data_AF-A0A1Q5L0P0-F1
#
_entry.id   AF-A0A1Q5L0P0-F1
#
_cell.length_a   1.000
_cell.length_b   1.000
_cell.length_c   1.000
_cell.angle_alpha   90.00
_cell.angle_beta   90.00
_cell.angle_gamma   90.00
#
_symmetry.space_group_name_H-M   'P 1'
#
loop_
_entity.id
_entity.type
_entity.pdbx_description
1 polymer ?
#
loop_
_entity_poly.entity_id
_entity_poly.type
_entity_poly.pdbx_seq_one_letter_code
_entity_poly.pdbx_strand_id
1 'polypeptide(L)'
;MLFLDVDGPLIPFGAADRPYPVYPGPRVPGPEHPLLTRVDPALGPRLLALGCVLVWATTWLDDANTGLAPRLGLPALPVVRWPDEDEPPGPLHWKTRPLVAWAAGRPFVWVDDEITEADRAWTAVHHPGPALLHRIDHRHGLTDADFTALEEWLAAVPR
;
A
#
# COMPACT_ATOMS: atom_id res chain seq x y z
N MET A 1 2.64 -0.23 -12.07
CA MET A 1 1.60 -0.68 -11.11
C MET A 1 1.96 -0.18 -9.72
N LEU A 2 1.04 -0.23 -8.76
CA LEU A 2 1.28 0.15 -7.37
C LEU A 2 0.73 -0.92 -6.43
N PHE A 3 1.61 -1.51 -5.63
CA PHE A 3 1.30 -2.39 -4.51
C PHE A 3 1.04 -1.54 -3.27
N LEU A 4 -0.16 -1.65 -2.71
CA LEU A 4 -0.66 -0.80 -1.65
C LEU A 4 -0.91 -1.63 -0.39
N ASP A 5 -0.15 -1.35 0.66
CA ASP A 5 -0.50 -1.83 1.99
C ASP A 5 -1.59 -0.95 2.63
N VAL A 6 -2.20 -1.46 3.71
CA VAL A 6 -3.32 -0.85 4.41
C VAL A 6 -2.87 -0.17 5.70
N ASP A 7 -2.20 -0.93 6.58
CA ASP A 7 -1.86 -0.48 7.91
C ASP A 7 -0.63 0.40 7.81
N GLY A 8 -0.73 1.66 8.24
CA GLY A 8 0.28 2.67 7.98
C GLY A 8 -0.15 3.57 6.83
N PRO A 9 -0.10 3.15 5.55
CA PRO A 9 -0.45 4.02 4.41
C PRO A 9 -1.87 4.57 4.41
N LEU A 10 -2.87 3.71 4.64
CA LEU A 10 -4.30 4.09 4.59
C LEU A 10 -4.93 4.21 5.97
N ILE A 11 -4.44 3.43 6.91
CA ILE A 11 -4.87 3.42 8.30
C ILE A 11 -3.69 3.84 9.18
N PRO A 12 -3.58 5.13 9.54
CA PRO A 12 -2.48 5.57 10.36
C PRO A 12 -2.64 5.12 11.83
N PHE A 13 -1.51 4.87 12.49
CA PHE A 13 -1.43 4.41 13.87
C PHE A 13 -0.15 4.89 14.58
N GLY A 14 -0.08 4.75 15.91
CA GLY A 14 1.14 5.07 16.68
C GLY A 14 1.40 6.55 17.00
N ALA A 15 0.52 7.49 16.62
CA ALA A 15 0.61 8.87 17.09
C ALA A 15 0.26 8.95 18.59
N ALA A 16 1.21 9.44 19.39
CA ALA A 16 1.05 9.61 20.84
C ALA A 16 0.56 11.02 21.24
N ASP A 17 0.66 11.98 20.32
CA ASP A 17 0.49 13.41 20.56
C ASP A 17 -0.86 13.97 20.07
N ARG A 18 -1.63 13.18 19.31
CA ARG A 18 -2.92 13.60 18.75
C ARG A 18 -3.88 12.42 18.51
N PRO A 19 -5.20 12.65 18.56
CA PRO A 19 -6.15 11.69 18.04
C PRO A 19 -6.11 11.65 16.50
N TYR A 20 -6.49 10.52 15.93
CA TYR A 20 -6.70 10.41 14.49
C TYR A 20 -8.03 11.05 14.08
N PRO A 21 -8.08 11.72 12.92
CA PRO A 21 -9.35 12.09 12.30
C PRO A 21 -10.23 10.84 12.12
N VAL A 22 -11.54 11.05 12.24
CA VAL A 22 -12.55 10.01 12.03
C VAL A 22 -13.45 10.45 10.89
N TYR A 23 -13.59 9.58 9.91
CA TYR A 23 -14.38 9.80 8.72
C TYR A 23 -15.61 8.88 8.74
N PRO A 24 -16.83 9.43 8.56
CA PRO A 24 -18.02 8.61 8.43
C PRO A 24 -17.94 7.80 7.13
N GLY A 25 -18.06 6.48 7.24
CA GLY A 25 -18.10 5.58 6.09
C GLY A 25 -19.53 5.18 5.69
N PRO A 26 -19.71 4.58 4.50
CA PRO A 26 -20.92 3.83 4.19
C PRO A 26 -21.16 2.77 5.28
N ARG A 27 -22.43 2.63 5.71
CA ARG A 27 -22.80 1.57 6.65
C ARG A 27 -22.68 0.23 5.95
N VAL A 28 -21.66 -0.56 6.31
CA VAL A 28 -21.53 -1.94 5.84
C VAL A 28 -22.22 -2.85 6.87
N PRO A 29 -23.08 -3.80 6.47
CA PRO A 29 -23.66 -4.76 7.40
C PRO A 29 -22.56 -5.65 8.02
N GLY A 30 -22.49 -5.69 9.35
CA GLY A 30 -21.53 -6.53 10.10
C GLY A 30 -20.67 -5.73 11.08
N PRO A 31 -19.84 -6.41 11.90
CA PRO A 31 -18.85 -5.73 12.73
C PRO A 31 -17.82 -5.04 11.85
N GLU A 32 -17.81 -3.71 11.86
CA GLU A 32 -16.77 -2.94 11.17
C GLU A 32 -15.47 -2.98 11.97
N HIS A 33 -14.35 -3.21 11.29
CA HIS A 33 -13.05 -3.10 11.91
C HIS A 33 -12.88 -1.66 12.43
N PRO A 34 -12.63 -1.45 13.74
CA PRO A 34 -12.75 -0.13 14.37
C PRO A 34 -11.82 0.93 13.76
N LEU A 35 -10.71 0.48 13.17
CA LEU A 35 -9.75 1.35 12.51
C LEU A 35 -10.20 1.86 11.13
N LEU A 36 -11.24 1.28 10.50
CA LEU A 36 -11.77 1.73 9.21
C LEU A 36 -12.33 3.16 9.26
N THR A 37 -12.66 3.64 10.44
CA THR A 37 -13.09 5.03 10.65
C THR A 37 -11.96 6.04 10.49
N ARG A 38 -10.69 5.61 10.53
CA ARG A 38 -9.53 6.48 10.30
C ARG A 38 -9.17 6.69 8.84
N VAL A 39 -9.79 5.92 7.94
CA VAL A 39 -9.50 5.96 6.51
C VAL A 39 -10.09 7.22 5.92
N ASP A 40 -9.23 8.10 5.40
CA ASP A 40 -9.65 9.31 4.72
C ASP A 40 -10.22 8.96 3.32
N PRO A 41 -11.52 9.19 3.06
CA PRO A 41 -12.12 8.90 1.77
C PRO A 41 -11.50 9.72 0.62
N ALA A 42 -10.85 10.85 0.91
CA ALA A 42 -10.19 11.67 -0.09
C ALA A 42 -8.95 10.99 -0.71
N LEU A 43 -8.39 9.96 -0.07
CA LEU A 43 -7.26 9.20 -0.61
C LEU A 43 -7.64 8.42 -1.88
N GLY A 44 -8.88 7.95 -1.99
CA GLY A 44 -9.31 7.11 -3.11
C GLY A 44 -9.24 7.80 -4.48
N PRO A 45 -9.88 8.97 -4.66
CA PRO A 45 -9.75 9.75 -5.90
C PRO A 45 -8.30 10.10 -6.24
N ARG A 46 -7.46 10.36 -5.23
CA ARG A 46 -6.03 10.64 -5.44
C ARG A 46 -5.26 9.42 -5.92
N LEU A 47 -5.51 8.25 -5.32
CA LEU A 47 -4.92 6.97 -5.75
C LEU A 47 -5.33 6.63 -7.19
N LEU A 48 -6.59 6.87 -7.57
CA LEU A 48 -7.06 6.68 -8.94
C LEU A 48 -6.40 7.66 -9.93
N ALA A 49 -6.16 8.91 -9.50
CA ALA A 49 -5.54 9.94 -10.33
C ALA A 49 -4.07 9.61 -10.70
N LEU A 50 -3.39 8.73 -9.94
CA LEU A 50 -2.06 8.22 -10.29
C LEU A 50 -2.02 7.49 -11.64
N GLY A 51 -3.17 7.04 -12.15
CA GLY A 51 -3.28 6.46 -13.50
C GLY A 51 -2.52 5.15 -13.68
N CYS A 52 -2.25 4.42 -12.59
CA CYS A 52 -1.60 3.11 -12.61
C CYS A 52 -2.54 2.02 -12.06
N VAL A 53 -2.22 0.76 -12.36
CA VAL A 53 -2.95 -0.38 -11.78
C VAL A 53 -2.60 -0.47 -10.29
N LEU A 54 -3.61 -0.27 -9.44
CA LEU A 54 -3.51 -0.46 -7.99
C LEU A 54 -3.74 -1.94 -7.64
N VAL A 55 -2.99 -2.46 -6.68
CA VAL A 55 -3.03 -3.86 -6.23
C VAL A 55 -2.91 -3.88 -4.71
N TRP A 56 -3.79 -4.61 -4.02
CA TRP A 56 -3.69 -4.80 -2.58
C TRP A 56 -2.50 -5.69 -2.22
N ALA A 57 -1.59 -5.16 -1.41
CA ALA A 57 -0.40 -5.83 -0.89
C ALA A 57 -0.41 -5.82 0.65
N THR A 58 -1.49 -6.36 1.21
CA THR A 58 -1.80 -6.34 2.64
C THR A 58 -2.19 -7.73 3.18
N THR A 59 -2.09 -7.91 4.49
CA THR A 59 -2.60 -9.07 5.22
C THR A 59 -4.13 -9.11 5.27
N TRP A 60 -4.81 -8.01 4.95
CA TRP A 60 -6.28 -7.96 4.85
C TRP A 60 -6.82 -8.77 3.67
N LEU A 61 -5.99 -9.05 2.65
CA LEU A 61 -6.39 -9.82 1.47
C LEU A 61 -7.70 -9.31 0.84
N ASP A 62 -8.70 -10.18 0.64
CA ASP A 62 -9.99 -9.82 0.06
C ASP A 62 -10.84 -8.91 0.96
N ASP A 63 -10.57 -8.88 2.27
CA ASP A 63 -11.31 -8.01 3.19
C ASP A 63 -11.02 -6.53 2.90
N ALA A 64 -9.88 -6.21 2.25
CA ALA A 64 -9.63 -4.87 1.74
C ALA A 64 -10.65 -4.46 0.66
N ASN A 65 -11.06 -5.38 -0.22
CA ASN A 65 -12.10 -5.10 -1.21
C ASN A 65 -13.50 -4.98 -0.59
N THR A 66 -13.77 -5.70 0.49
CA THR A 66 -15.07 -5.67 1.17
C THR A 66 -15.22 -4.45 2.09
N GLY A 67 -14.15 -4.09 2.81
CA GLY A 67 -14.17 -3.05 3.84
C GLY A 67 -13.60 -1.69 3.41
N LEU A 68 -12.50 -1.67 2.66
CA LEU A 68 -11.76 -0.44 2.34
C LEU A 68 -12.14 0.15 0.98
N ALA A 69 -12.24 -0.68 -0.06
CA ALA A 69 -12.52 -0.19 -1.41
C ALA A 69 -13.81 0.67 -1.47
N PRO A 70 -14.95 0.29 -0.85
CA PRO A 70 -16.15 1.12 -0.82
C PRO A 70 -15.97 2.45 -0.08
N ARG A 71 -15.14 2.48 0.97
CA ARG A 71 -14.86 3.71 1.74
C ARG A 71 -14.03 4.70 0.95
N LEU A 72 -13.11 4.19 0.15
CA LEU A 72 -12.24 4.98 -0.72
C LEU A 72 -12.91 5.26 -2.09
N GLY A 73 -14.07 4.67 -2.39
CA GLY A 73 -14.65 4.74 -3.73
C GLY A 73 -13.77 4.10 -4.81
N LEU A 74 -12.93 3.14 -4.42
CA LEU A 74 -12.10 2.35 -5.34
C LEU A 74 -12.93 1.20 -5.93
N PRO A 75 -12.65 0.78 -7.18
CA PRO A 75 -13.14 -0.50 -7.66
C PRO A 75 -12.49 -1.64 -6.86
N ALA A 76 -13.01 -2.85 -7.02
CA ALA A 76 -12.32 -4.03 -6.52
C ALA A 76 -10.93 -4.13 -7.18
N LEU A 77 -9.87 -4.20 -6.36
CA LEU A 77 -8.49 -4.30 -6.82
C LEU A 77 -8.02 -5.76 -6.82
N PRO A 78 -7.06 -6.12 -7.70
CA PRO A 78 -6.32 -7.37 -7.55
C PRO A 78 -5.65 -7.46 -6.18
N VAL A 79 -5.56 -8.67 -5.63
CA VAL A 79 -4.97 -8.95 -4.31
C VAL A 79 -3.74 -9.83 -4.50
N VAL A 80 -2.60 -9.44 -3.93
CA VAL A 80 -1.42 -10.32 -3.86
C VAL A 80 -1.74 -11.46 -2.90
N ARG A 81 -1.59 -12.70 -3.37
CA ARG A 81 -1.66 -13.88 -2.52
C ARG A 81 -0.26 -14.22 -2.03
N TRP A 82 -0.13 -14.34 -0.73
CA TRP A 82 1.13 -14.67 -0.07
C TRP A 82 1.34 -16.19 -0.10
N PRO A 83 2.57 -16.67 -0.33
CA PRO A 83 2.86 -18.09 -0.23
C PRO A 83 2.69 -18.58 1.21
N ASP A 84 2.31 -19.85 1.38
CA ASP A 84 2.16 -20.51 2.70
C ASP A 84 3.52 -20.85 3.35
N GLU A 85 4.63 -20.55 2.68
CA GLU A 85 5.97 -20.96 3.11
C GLU A 85 6.53 -20.01 4.17
N ASP A 86 6.91 -20.57 5.32
CA ASP A 86 7.70 -19.88 6.34
C ASP A 86 9.12 -19.62 5.81
N GLU A 87 9.33 -18.43 5.26
CA GLU A 87 10.67 -18.00 4.88
C GLU A 87 11.52 -17.79 6.15
N PRO A 88 12.74 -18.35 6.25
CA PRO A 88 13.56 -18.20 7.43
C PRO A 88 13.82 -16.70 7.73
N PRO A 89 13.85 -16.30 9.01
CA PRO A 89 14.05 -14.92 9.38
C PRO A 89 15.29 -14.34 8.71
N GLY A 90 15.11 -13.21 8.02
CA GLY A 90 16.16 -12.54 7.27
C GLY A 90 16.02 -11.02 7.38
N PRO A 91 16.98 -10.26 6.82
CA PRO A 91 16.93 -8.81 6.84
C PRO A 91 15.85 -8.23 5.91
N LEU A 92 15.23 -9.06 5.07
CA LEU A 92 14.20 -8.63 4.12
C LEU A 92 12.82 -8.75 4.73
N HIS A 93 11.98 -7.78 4.40
CA HIS A 93 10.56 -7.86 4.61
C HIS A 93 9.97 -9.04 3.82
N TRP A 94 9.08 -9.79 4.45
CA TRP A 94 8.51 -11.02 3.88
C TRP A 94 7.70 -10.77 2.59
N LYS A 95 7.13 -9.56 2.39
CA LYS A 95 6.47 -9.17 1.13
C LYS A 95 7.45 -8.91 -0.02
N THR A 96 8.73 -8.62 0.24
CA THR A 96 9.67 -8.13 -0.79
C THR A 96 9.80 -9.10 -1.96
N ARG A 97 10.08 -10.37 -1.69
CA ARG A 97 10.24 -11.39 -2.74
C ARG A 97 8.93 -11.69 -3.48
N PRO A 98 7.79 -11.94 -2.79
CA PRO A 98 6.50 -12.11 -3.46
C PRO A 98 6.11 -10.93 -4.37
N LEU A 99 6.34 -9.69 -3.94
CA LEU A 99 5.99 -8.51 -4.74
C LEU A 99 6.85 -8.38 -6.00
N VAL A 100 8.16 -8.62 -5.89
CA VAL A 100 9.06 -8.62 -7.06
C VAL A 100 8.70 -9.75 -8.03
N ALA A 101 8.36 -10.93 -7.53
CA ALA A 101 7.88 -12.04 -8.35
C ALA A 101 6.55 -11.71 -9.05
N TRP A 102 5.59 -11.13 -8.33
CA TRP A 102 4.29 -10.71 -8.86
C TRP A 102 4.44 -9.65 -9.97
N ALA A 103 5.34 -8.68 -9.76
CA ALA A 103 5.63 -7.66 -10.75
C ALA A 103 6.14 -8.28 -12.06
N ALA A 104 6.83 -9.43 -12.01
CA ALA A 104 7.29 -10.19 -13.18
C ALA A 104 8.08 -9.32 -14.17
N GLY A 105 8.98 -8.47 -13.64
CA GLY A 105 9.80 -7.53 -14.43
C GLY A 105 9.09 -6.25 -14.88
N ARG A 106 7.79 -6.10 -14.65
CA ARG A 106 7.05 -4.86 -14.96
C ARG A 106 7.37 -3.76 -13.93
N PRO A 107 7.42 -2.48 -14.33
CA PRO A 107 7.66 -1.39 -13.39
C PRO A 107 6.60 -1.33 -12.29
N PHE A 108 7.03 -1.16 -11.04
CA PHE A 108 6.14 -1.10 -9.89
C PHE A 108 6.55 -0.08 -8.82
N VAL A 109 5.55 0.40 -8.08
CA VAL A 109 5.72 1.06 -6.79
C VAL A 109 5.23 0.13 -5.70
N TRP A 110 5.89 0.08 -4.55
CA TRP A 110 5.40 -0.54 -3.32
C TRP A 110 5.29 0.51 -2.23
N VAL A 111 4.08 0.72 -1.69
CA VAL A 111 3.75 1.70 -0.65
C VAL A 111 3.39 0.96 0.64
N ASP A 112 4.23 1.12 1.67
CA ASP A 112 4.16 0.36 2.93
C ASP A 112 5.05 1.06 3.99
N ASP A 113 4.75 0.95 5.28
CA ASP A 113 5.53 1.60 6.34
C ASP A 113 6.71 0.75 6.87
N GLU A 114 6.67 -0.56 6.62
CA GLU A 114 7.66 -1.54 7.09
C GLU A 114 8.86 -1.68 6.14
N ILE A 115 8.87 -0.98 5.01
CA ILE A 115 9.98 -0.97 4.04
C ILE A 115 11.30 -0.56 4.70
N THR A 116 12.34 -1.36 4.46
CA THR A 116 13.70 -1.11 4.93
C THR A 116 14.69 -0.85 3.79
N GLU A 117 15.91 -0.41 4.15
CA GLU A 117 17.00 -0.29 3.18
C GLU A 117 17.45 -1.63 2.61
N ALA A 118 17.28 -2.72 3.37
CA ALA A 118 17.58 -4.07 2.87
C ALA A 118 16.65 -4.44 1.71
N ASP A 119 15.36 -4.09 1.80
CA ASP A 119 14.37 -4.32 0.75
C ASP A 119 14.69 -3.53 -0.52
N ARG A 120 15.10 -2.27 -0.36
CA ARG A 120 15.54 -1.41 -1.47
C ARG A 120 16.76 -1.99 -2.17
N ALA A 121 17.80 -2.32 -1.40
CA ALA A 121 19.05 -2.87 -1.93
C ALA A 121 18.81 -4.20 -2.64
N TRP A 122 18.00 -5.08 -2.06
CA TRP A 122 17.69 -6.36 -2.68
C TRP A 122 16.87 -6.20 -3.95
N THR A 123 15.82 -5.37 -3.94
CA THR A 123 14.98 -5.12 -5.12
C THR A 123 15.80 -4.53 -6.27
N ALA A 124 16.69 -3.58 -5.99
CA ALA A 124 17.55 -2.95 -7.00
C ALA A 124 18.47 -3.95 -7.73
N VAL A 125 18.83 -5.07 -7.07
CA VAL A 125 19.67 -6.12 -7.66
C VAL A 125 18.84 -7.18 -8.38
N HIS A 126 17.64 -7.50 -7.88
CA HIS A 126 16.88 -8.68 -8.31
C HIS A 126 15.69 -8.37 -9.22
N HIS A 127 15.21 -7.12 -9.27
CA HIS A 127 14.14 -6.72 -10.17
C HIS A 127 14.73 -6.06 -11.43
N PRO A 128 14.48 -6.60 -12.64
CA PRO A 128 15.08 -6.07 -13.87
C PRO A 128 14.43 -4.76 -14.37
N GLY A 129 13.26 -4.40 -13.85
CA GLY A 129 12.54 -3.18 -14.21
C GLY A 129 12.76 -2.04 -13.21
N PRO A 130 12.25 -0.82 -13.50
CA PRO A 130 12.18 0.25 -12.52
C PRO A 130 11.27 -0.12 -11.34
N ALA A 131 11.78 0.02 -10.12
CA ALA A 131 11.00 -0.16 -8.90
C ALA A 131 11.20 1.01 -7.93
N LEU A 132 10.10 1.52 -7.38
CA LEU A 132 10.12 2.44 -6.24
C LEU A 132 9.54 1.73 -5.02
N LEU A 133 10.33 1.63 -3.97
CA LEU A 133 9.82 1.27 -2.64
C LEU A 133 9.57 2.58 -1.89
N HIS A 134 8.33 2.96 -1.66
CA HIS A 134 7.97 4.24 -1.04
C HIS A 134 7.53 4.00 0.40
N ARG A 135 8.41 4.33 1.36
CA ARG A 135 8.14 4.09 2.78
C ARG A 135 7.24 5.17 3.34
N ILE A 136 6.14 4.78 3.96
CA ILE A 136 5.23 5.70 4.65
C ILE A 136 5.58 5.82 6.14
N ASP A 137 5.45 7.01 6.71
CA ASP A 137 5.40 7.16 8.16
C ASP A 137 4.00 6.77 8.65
N HIS A 138 3.86 5.60 9.26
CA HIS A 138 2.58 5.05 9.74
C HIS A 138 1.81 5.99 10.67
N ARG A 139 2.48 6.95 11.33
CA ARG A 139 1.83 7.91 12.21
C ARG A 139 0.99 8.93 11.46
N HIS A 140 1.28 9.15 10.19
CA HIS A 140 0.65 10.15 9.32
C HIS A 140 -0.16 9.50 8.20
N GLY A 141 0.22 8.31 7.75
CA GLY A 141 -0.32 7.72 6.54
C GLY A 141 0.11 8.50 5.30
N LEU A 142 -0.55 8.25 4.17
CA LEU A 142 -0.26 8.94 2.91
C LEU A 142 -0.50 10.44 3.03
N THR A 143 0.53 11.22 2.70
CA THR A 143 0.54 12.68 2.73
C THR A 143 0.68 13.29 1.33
N ASP A 144 0.53 14.60 1.22
CA ASP A 144 0.75 15.33 -0.04
C ASP A 144 2.16 15.17 -0.60
N ALA A 145 3.17 15.09 0.29
CA ALA A 145 4.55 14.85 -0.12
C ALA A 145 4.72 13.45 -0.72
N ASP A 146 4.02 12.44 -0.16
CA ASP A 146 4.04 11.08 -0.69
C ASP A 146 3.43 11.03 -2.08
N PHE A 147 2.24 11.62 -2.27
CA PHE A 147 1.61 11.69 -3.59
C PHE A 147 2.48 12.41 -4.62
N THR A 148 3.14 13.51 -4.23
CA THR A 148 4.08 14.22 -5.10
C THR A 148 5.21 13.29 -5.57
N ALA A 149 5.84 12.56 -4.64
CA ALA A 149 6.91 11.62 -4.99
C ALA A 149 6.43 10.47 -5.89
N LEU A 150 5.22 9.94 -5.63
CA LEU A 150 4.60 8.90 -6.45
C LEU A 150 4.33 9.39 -7.88
N GLU A 151 3.78 10.60 -8.03
CA GLU A 151 3.47 11.23 -9.32
C GLU A 151 4.75 11.50 -10.13
N GLU A 152 5.77 12.07 -9.49
CA GLU A 152 7.08 12.34 -10.12
C GLU A 152 7.72 11.06 -10.64
N TRP A 153 7.70 9.98 -9.84
CA TRP A 153 8.26 8.71 -10.26
C TRP A 153 7.46 8.08 -11.42
N LEU A 154 6.13 8.07 -11.33
CA LEU A 154 5.27 7.53 -12.39
C LEU A 154 5.39 8.30 -13.71
N ALA A 155 5.67 9.61 -13.66
CA ALA A 155 5.92 10.44 -14.83
C ALA A 155 7.29 10.16 -15.48
N ALA A 156 8.30 9.77 -14.68
CA ALA A 156 9.66 9.51 -15.15
C ALA A 156 9.86 8.09 -15.73
N VAL A 157 8.98 7.14 -15.37
CA VAL A 157 9.10 5.74 -15.81
C VAL A 157 8.48 5.54 -17.21
N PRO A 158 9.22 4.92 -18.15
CA PRO A 158 8.67 4.57 -19.47
C PRO A 158 7.45 3.65 -19.34
N ARG A 159 6.38 3.96 -20.07
CA ARG A 159 5.14 3.15 -20.10
C ARG A 159 5.28 1.90 -20.94
#